data_AF-A0A7C6NWT0-F1
#
_entry.id   AF-A0A7C6NWT0-F1
#
_cell.length_a   1.000
_cell.length_b   1.000
_cell.length_c   1.000
_cell.angle_alpha   90.00
_cell.angle_beta   90.00
_cell.angle_gamma   90.00
#
_symmetry.space_group_name_H-M   'P 1'
#
loop_
_entity.id
_entity.type
_entity.pdbx_description
1 polymer ?
#
loop_
_entity_poly.entity_id
_entity_poly.type
_entity_poly.pdbx_seq_one_letter_code
_entity_poly.pdbx_strand_id
1 'polypeptide(L)'
;MKTLEQKRAQFAWEQINKVRNQKKYSPAKVAMHLRRLPAMVLTNGLGQTLAFLLADSKNNKDGPSYVVYAMLAEWLITKRHLYEGKQEELLYHLAKGDRAK
;
A
#
# COMPACT_ATOMS: atom_id res chain seq x y z
N MET A 1 -12.01 -0.53 -23.52
CA MET A 1 -12.05 -0.81 -22.06
C MET A 1 -10.64 -1.21 -21.61
N LYS A 2 -10.12 -0.68 -20.49
CA LYS A 2 -8.78 -1.04 -20.00
C LYS A 2 -8.81 -2.38 -19.25
N THR A 3 -7.84 -3.25 -19.50
CA THR A 3 -7.67 -4.52 -18.75
C THR A 3 -7.24 -4.26 -17.30
N LEU A 4 -7.37 -5.25 -16.42
CA LEU A 4 -6.90 -5.13 -15.05
C LEU A 4 -5.40 -4.85 -14.98
N GLU A 5 -4.61 -5.50 -15.85
CA GLU A 5 -3.16 -5.26 -15.95
C GLU A 5 -2.85 -3.83 -16.39
N GLN A 6 -3.59 -3.28 -17.35
CA GLN A 6 -3.42 -1.88 -17.75
C GLN A 6 -3.74 -0.91 -16.60
N LYS A 7 -4.77 -1.21 -15.79
CA LYS A 7 -5.08 -0.41 -14.59
C LYS A 7 -3.99 -0.51 -13.52
N ARG A 8 -3.44 -1.72 -13.30
CA ARG A 8 -2.32 -1.96 -12.37
C ARG A 8 -1.07 -1.19 -12.80
N ALA A 9 -0.70 -1.28 -14.07
CA ALA A 9 0.45 -0.59 -14.64
C ALA A 9 0.32 0.93 -14.52
N GLN A 10 -0.85 1.47 -14.88
CA GLN A 10 -1.13 2.90 -14.74
C GLN A 10 -1.02 3.37 -13.28
N PHE A 11 -1.65 2.65 -12.34
CA PHE A 11 -1.59 3.00 -10.92
C PHE A 11 -0.16 2.95 -10.37
N ALA A 12 0.60 1.89 -10.70
CA ALA A 12 1.99 1.77 -10.27
C ALA A 12 2.85 2.93 -10.81
N TRP A 13 2.68 3.29 -12.09
CA TRP A 13 3.35 4.45 -12.68
C TRP A 13 3.03 5.73 -11.91
N GLU A 14 1.76 5.98 -11.60
CA GLU A 14 1.30 7.20 -10.91
C GLU A 14 1.90 7.30 -9.51
N GLN A 15 1.89 6.19 -8.75
CA GLN A 15 2.46 6.16 -7.40
C GLN A 15 3.98 6.40 -7.40
N ILE A 16 4.72 5.77 -8.33
CA ILE A 16 6.17 5.95 -8.41
C ILE A 16 6.53 7.39 -8.82
N ASN A 17 5.77 8.02 -9.71
CA ASN A 17 6.04 9.42 -10.05
C ASN A 17 5.73 10.38 -8.90
N LYS A 18 4.68 10.13 -8.12
CA LYS A 18 4.46 10.88 -6.86
C LYS A 18 5.67 10.74 -5.93
N VAL A 19 6.18 9.52 -5.74
CA VAL A 19 7.36 9.25 -4.90
C VAL A 19 8.60 9.99 -5.39
N ARG A 20 8.86 9.98 -6.70
CA ARG A 20 10.04 10.64 -7.29
C ARG A 20 10.00 12.16 -7.16
N ASN A 21 8.81 12.75 -7.20
CA ASN A 21 8.62 14.21 -7.20
C ASN A 21 8.43 14.79 -5.78
N GLN A 22 8.30 13.95 -4.75
CA GLN A 22 8.10 14.39 -3.37
C GLN A 22 9.43 14.64 -2.66
N LYS A 23 9.53 15.74 -1.88
CA LYS A 23 10.70 16.04 -1.04
C LYS A 23 10.60 15.53 0.41
N LYS A 24 9.44 15.00 0.81
CA LYS A 24 9.13 14.67 2.21
C LYS A 24 9.81 13.40 2.73
N TYR A 25 10.20 12.51 1.83
CA TYR A 25 10.80 11.21 2.17
C TYR A 25 11.83 10.78 1.13
N SER A 26 12.69 9.84 1.49
CA SER A 26 13.69 9.27 0.57
C SER A 26 13.04 8.30 -0.41
N PRO A 27 13.06 8.56 -1.74
CA PRO A 27 12.57 7.62 -2.74
C PRO A 27 13.29 6.27 -2.69
N ALA A 28 14.58 6.27 -2.35
CA ALA A 28 15.39 5.06 -2.22
C ALA A 28 14.89 4.17 -1.07
N LYS A 29 14.50 4.76 0.07
CA LYS A 29 13.91 4.00 1.18
C LYS A 29 12.55 3.42 0.80
N VAL A 30 11.69 4.19 0.12
CA VAL A 30 10.40 3.67 -0.39
C VAL A 30 10.63 2.49 -1.33
N ALA A 31 11.59 2.60 -2.26
CA ALA A 31 11.94 1.51 -3.17
C ALA A 31 12.46 0.26 -2.44
N MET A 32 13.20 0.42 -1.34
CA MET A 32 13.64 -0.70 -0.51
C MET A 32 12.45 -1.46 0.10
N HIS A 33 11.46 -0.75 0.66
CA HIS A 33 10.25 -1.38 1.20
C HIS A 33 9.44 -2.08 0.09
N LEU A 34 9.25 -1.42 -1.06
CA LEU A 34 8.54 -2.01 -2.21
C LEU A 34 9.19 -3.31 -2.70
N ARG A 35 10.53 -3.38 -2.76
CA ARG A 35 11.24 -4.61 -3.17
C ARG A 35 11.09 -5.76 -2.18
N ARG A 36 10.99 -5.46 -0.88
CA ARG A 36 10.83 -6.47 0.18
C ARG A 36 9.39 -6.95 0.31
N LEU A 37 8.43 -6.12 -0.10
CA LEU A 37 7.01 -6.34 0.09
C LEU A 37 6.51 -7.71 -0.44
N PRO A 38 6.82 -8.15 -1.67
CA PRO A 38 6.31 -9.43 -2.17
C PRO A 38 6.78 -10.62 -1.32
N ALA A 39 8.05 -10.63 -0.93
CA ALA A 39 8.59 -11.67 -0.07
C ALA A 39 7.90 -11.68 1.31
N MET A 40 7.70 -10.51 1.91
CA MET A 40 7.00 -10.40 3.20
C MET A 40 5.56 -10.92 3.13
N VAL A 41 4.83 -10.61 2.05
CA VAL A 41 3.46 -11.09 1.85
C VAL A 41 3.43 -12.61 1.68
N LEU A 42 4.36 -13.19 0.93
CA LEU A 42 4.42 -14.63 0.71
C LEU A 42 4.80 -15.40 1.99
N THR A 43 5.75 -14.89 2.78
CA THR A 43 6.24 -15.56 3.99
C THR A 43 5.29 -15.39 5.18
N ASN A 44 4.76 -14.18 5.38
CA ASN A 44 4.03 -13.82 6.62
C ASN A 44 2.55 -13.53 6.39
N GLY A 45 2.11 -13.46 5.14
CA GLY A 45 0.76 -13.03 4.78
C GLY A 45 0.61 -11.50 4.71
N LEU A 46 -0.50 -11.07 4.09
CA LEU A 46 -0.80 -9.65 3.88
C LEU A 46 -1.02 -8.90 5.20
N GLY A 47 -1.78 -9.48 6.14
CA GLY A 47 -2.12 -8.81 7.40
C GLY A 47 -0.89 -8.45 8.23
N GLN A 48 0.02 -9.41 8.42
CA GLN A 48 1.28 -9.17 9.14
C GLN A 48 2.18 -8.17 8.41
N THR A 49 2.19 -8.21 7.08
CA THR A 49 2.94 -7.23 6.27
C THR A 49 2.41 -5.81 6.47
N LEU A 50 1.10 -5.61 6.47
CA LEU A 50 0.48 -4.31 6.73
C LEU A 50 0.75 -3.83 8.16
N ALA A 51 0.63 -4.71 9.15
CA ALA A 51 0.95 -4.40 10.55
C ALA A 51 2.41 -3.97 10.71
N PHE A 52 3.35 -4.65 10.06
CA PHE A 52 4.76 -4.27 10.05
C PHE A 52 4.96 -2.87 9.45
N LEU A 53 4.38 -2.56 8.30
CA LEU A 53 4.54 -1.25 7.65
C LEU A 53 4.01 -0.10 8.53
N LEU A 54 2.89 -0.32 9.21
CA LEU A 54 2.32 0.63 10.15
C LEU A 54 3.22 0.81 11.38
N ALA A 55 3.67 -0.28 12.00
CA ALA A 55 4.57 -0.23 13.16
C ALA A 55 5.90 0.46 12.84
N ASP A 56 6.54 0.10 11.72
CA ASP A 56 7.82 0.68 11.28
C ASP A 56 7.70 2.18 10.95
N SER A 57 6.52 2.63 10.50
CA SER A 57 6.26 4.04 10.26
C SER A 57 6.21 4.89 11.53
N LYS A 58 5.99 4.29 12.71
CA LYS A 58 5.88 5.02 13.99
C LYS A 58 4.88 6.19 13.94
N ASN A 59 3.72 5.99 13.31
CA ASN A 59 2.69 7.01 13.05
C ASN A 59 3.12 8.18 12.14
N ASN A 60 4.31 8.13 11.54
CA ASN A 60 4.73 9.11 10.54
C ASN A 60 4.10 8.80 9.18
N LYS A 61 3.03 9.52 8.83
CA LYS A 61 2.35 9.39 7.53
C LYS A 61 3.21 9.81 6.33
N ASP A 62 4.27 10.59 6.56
CA ASP A 62 5.26 10.92 5.55
C ASP A 62 6.46 9.93 5.57
N GLY A 63 6.42 8.88 6.39
CA GLY A 63 7.47 7.87 6.48
C GLY A 63 7.46 6.89 5.29
N PRO A 64 8.63 6.39 4.82
CA PRO A 64 8.70 5.48 3.67
C PRO A 64 7.81 4.24 3.77
N SER A 65 7.69 3.64 4.95
CA SER A 65 6.87 2.44 5.19
C SER A 65 5.38 2.73 5.13
N TYR A 66 4.97 3.90 5.65
CA TYR A 66 3.58 4.34 5.55
C TYR A 66 3.20 4.64 4.10
N VAL A 67 4.11 5.22 3.31
CA VAL A 67 3.88 5.46 1.88
C VAL A 67 3.57 4.15 1.15
N VAL A 68 4.30 3.07 1.45
CA VAL A 68 4.02 1.74 0.87
C VAL A 68 2.68 1.18 1.37
N TYR A 69 2.35 1.33 2.66
CA TYR A 69 1.04 0.97 3.18
C TYR A 69 -0.10 1.71 2.46
N ALA A 70 0.05 3.02 2.30
CA ALA A 70 -0.94 3.88 1.65
C ALA A 70 -1.17 3.50 0.18
N MET A 71 -0.11 3.10 -0.55
CA MET A 71 -0.26 2.58 -1.92
C MET A 71 -1.14 1.33 -1.98
N LEU A 72 -0.96 0.39 -1.03
CA LEU A 72 -1.79 -0.81 -0.94
C LEU A 72 -3.22 -0.47 -0.57
N ALA A 73 -3.42 0.41 0.41
CA ALA A 73 -4.74 0.87 0.83
C ALA A 73 -5.48 1.59 -0.30
N GLU A 74 -4.84 2.51 -1.01
CA GLU A 74 -5.45 3.19 -2.16
C GLU A 74 -5.84 2.19 -3.25
N TRP A 75 -4.99 1.21 -3.55
CA TRP A 75 -5.33 0.22 -4.56
C TRP A 75 -6.52 -0.64 -4.15
N LEU A 76 -6.51 -1.19 -2.93
CA LEU A 76 -7.51 -2.17 -2.48
C LEU A 76 -8.86 -1.53 -2.17
N ILE A 77 -8.88 -0.35 -1.55
CA ILE A 77 -10.11 0.35 -1.16
C ILE A 77 -10.61 1.24 -2.29
N THR A 78 -9.75 2.13 -2.81
CA THR A 78 -10.20 3.19 -3.74
C THR A 78 -10.24 2.73 -5.19
N LYS A 79 -9.26 1.94 -5.65
CA LYS A 79 -9.20 1.54 -7.07
C LYS A 79 -9.92 0.22 -7.36
N ARG A 80 -9.94 -0.69 -6.39
CA ARG A 80 -10.52 -2.03 -6.53
C ARG A 80 -11.80 -2.24 -5.75
N HIS A 81 -12.12 -1.37 -4.80
CA HIS A 81 -13.31 -1.47 -3.95
C HIS A 81 -13.47 -2.88 -3.35
N LEU A 82 -12.37 -3.48 -2.87
CA LEU A 82 -12.39 -4.80 -2.23
C LEU A 82 -12.70 -4.71 -0.73
N TYR A 83 -12.45 -3.54 -0.15
CA TYR A 83 -12.75 -3.19 1.24
C TYR A 83 -13.40 -1.81 1.23
N GLU A 84 -14.32 -1.58 2.16
CA GLU A 84 -14.95 -0.28 2.38
C GLU A 84 -14.19 0.53 3.43
N GLY A 85 -14.54 1.80 3.60
CA GLY A 85 -13.97 2.66 4.66
C GLY A 85 -12.74 3.47 4.24
N LYS A 86 -11.99 3.94 5.24
CA LYS A 86 -10.83 4.83 5.03
C LYS A 86 -9.57 4.04 4.75
N GLN A 87 -8.64 4.62 4.00
CA GLN A 87 -7.36 3.97 3.67
C GLN A 87 -6.54 3.61 4.90
N GLU A 88 -6.61 4.42 5.97
CA GLU A 88 -5.97 4.13 7.24
C GLU A 88 -6.48 2.85 7.91
N GLU A 89 -7.69 2.42 7.60
CA GLU A 89 -8.39 1.31 8.26
C GLU A 89 -8.23 -0.02 7.52
N LEU A 90 -7.44 -0.10 6.44
CA LEU A 90 -7.27 -1.32 5.65
C LEU A 90 -6.94 -2.55 6.52
N LEU A 91 -6.03 -2.43 7.48
CA LEU A 91 -5.67 -3.55 8.37
C LEU A 91 -6.86 -4.00 9.24
N TYR A 92 -7.68 -3.06 9.72
CA TYR A 92 -8.87 -3.37 10.50
C TYR A 92 -9.88 -4.16 9.66
N HIS A 93 -10.21 -3.68 8.47
CA HIS A 93 -11.16 -4.35 7.56
C HIS A 93 -10.65 -5.73 7.12
N LEU A 94 -9.36 -5.86 6.86
CA LEU A 94 -8.72 -7.13 6.56
C LEU A 94 -8.84 -8.12 7.73
N ALA A 95 -8.61 -7.68 8.97
CA ALA A 95 -8.67 -8.53 10.16
C ALA A 95 -10.11 -8.94 10.53
N LYS A 96 -11.09 -8.08 10.25
CA LYS A 96 -12.52 -8.39 10.42
C LYS A 96 -13.07 -9.33 9.34
N GLY A 97 -12.42 -9.38 8.18
CA GLY A 97 -12.92 -10.12 7.02
C GLY A 97 -14.02 -9.37 6.27
N ASP A 98 -14.16 -8.06 6.51
CA ASP A 98 -15.20 -7.20 5.94
C ASP A 98 -14.82 -6.81 4.50
N ARG A 99 -14.95 -7.77 3.58
CA ARG A 99 -14.80 -7.51 2.15
C ARG A 99 -16.07 -6.85 1.61
N ALA A 100 -15.90 -5.84 0.76
CA ALA A 100 -17.00 -5.27 0.00
C ALA A 100 -17.67 -6.39 -0.82
N LYS A 101 -19.01 -6.46 -0.76
CA LYS A 101 -19.80 -7.48 -1.44
C LYS A 101 -19.77 -7.32 -2.96
#